data_AF-A0A379AKU1-F1
#
_entry.id   AF-A0A379AKU1-F1
#
_cell.length_a   1.000
_cell.length_b   1.000
_cell.length_c   1.000
_cell.angle_alpha   90.00
_cell.angle_beta   90.00
_cell.angle_gamma   90.00
#
_symmetry.space_group_name_H-M   'P 1'
#
loop_
_entity.id
_entity.type
_entity.pdbx_description
1 polymer ?
#
loop_
_entity_poly.entity_id
_entity_poly.type
_entity_poly.pdbx_seq_one_letter_code
_entity_poly.pdbx_strand_id
1 'polypeptide(L)'
;MAWSGAALACGLTQQHFRVAVIERAEPAPFDADSDPDLRISAIGSSSVGLLKQLNVWPRVEAMRSAPYRRLETWEWQTAQVSFDAASLGLPELGFMVENSVLQRALWEEMQSLA
;
A
#
# COMPACT_ATOMS: atom_id res chain seq x y z
N MET A 1 3.59 12.83 -0.91
CA MET A 1 3.01 12.61 0.44
C MET A 1 3.36 11.22 0.95
N ALA A 2 3.34 11.02 2.27
CA ALA A 2 3.42 9.68 2.84
C ALA A 2 2.10 8.93 2.57
N TRP A 3 2.13 7.65 2.19
CA TRP A 3 0.93 6.88 1.83
C TRP A 3 -0.12 6.85 2.95
N SER A 4 0.31 6.96 4.22
CA SER A 4 -0.56 7.10 5.38
C SER A 4 -1.46 8.34 5.33
N GLY A 5 -0.98 9.46 4.79
CA GLY A 5 -1.75 10.69 4.61
C GLY A 5 -2.86 10.55 3.56
N ALA A 6 -2.57 9.87 2.44
CA ALA A 6 -3.57 9.57 1.41
C ALA A 6 -4.64 8.61 1.92
N ALA A 7 -4.23 7.54 2.62
CA ALA A 7 -5.16 6.55 3.15
C ALA A 7 -6.13 7.17 4.16
N LEU A 8 -5.62 8.03 5.06
CA LEU A 8 -6.47 8.77 6.01
C LEU A 8 -7.47 9.66 5.27
N ALA A 9 -7.00 10.35 4.24
CA ALA A 9 -7.86 11.27 3.52
C ALA A 9 -8.98 10.57 2.74
N CYS A 10 -8.67 9.46 2.09
CA CYS A 10 -9.67 8.64 1.42
C CYS A 10 -10.72 8.11 2.40
N GLY A 11 -10.31 7.65 3.59
CA GLY A 11 -11.25 7.19 4.63
C GLY A 11 -12.15 8.29 5.18
N LEU A 12 -11.64 9.50 5.32
CA LEU A 12 -12.45 10.64 5.75
C LEU A 12 -13.45 11.07 4.66
N THR A 13 -13.08 11.05 3.37
CA THR A 13 -13.99 11.38 2.26
C THR A 13 -15.16 10.42 2.19
N GLN A 14 -14.93 9.12 2.42
CA GLN A 14 -15.98 8.10 2.44
C GLN A 14 -16.98 8.27 3.59
N GLN A 15 -16.60 8.97 4.67
CA GLN A 15 -17.51 9.31 5.77
C GLN A 15 -18.20 10.68 5.58
N HIS A 16 -18.32 11.16 4.33
CA HIS A 16 -18.89 12.46 3.98
C HIS A 16 -18.16 13.67 4.58
N PHE A 17 -16.94 13.50 5.08
CA PHE A 17 -16.11 14.65 5.43
C PHE A 17 -15.56 15.27 4.14
N ARG A 18 -15.55 16.61 4.08
CA ARG A 18 -14.81 17.36 3.06
C ARG A 18 -13.33 17.25 3.38
N VAL A 19 -12.63 16.41 2.64
CA VAL A 19 -11.19 16.22 2.82
C VAL A 19 -10.46 16.85 1.65
N ALA A 20 -9.60 17.80 1.95
CA ALA A 20 -8.65 18.34 0.99
C ALA A 20 -7.30 17.64 1.20
N VAL A 21 -6.90 16.80 0.24
CA VAL A 21 -5.52 16.32 0.17
C VAL A 21 -4.71 17.35 -0.59
N ILE A 22 -3.78 17.99 0.10
CA ILE A 22 -2.81 18.88 -0.53
C ILE A 22 -1.62 18.03 -0.96
N GLU A 23 -1.72 17.48 -2.17
CA GLU A 23 -0.59 16.86 -2.85
C GLU A 23 0.14 17.90 -3.70
N ARG A 24 1.47 17.84 -3.74
CA ARG A 24 2.29 18.86 -4.40
C ARG A 24 2.28 18.75 -5.93
N ALA A 25 1.90 17.60 -6.49
CA ALA A 25 1.83 17.33 -7.93
C ALA A 25 0.97 16.10 -8.24
N GLU A 26 0.38 16.06 -9.44
CA GLU A 26 -0.27 14.86 -10.00
C GLU A 26 0.76 13.71 -10.10
N PRO A 27 0.44 12.50 -9.59
CA PRO A 27 1.32 11.35 -9.74
C PRO A 27 1.48 10.96 -11.22
N ALA A 28 2.71 10.67 -11.62
CA ALA A 28 3.01 10.19 -12.97
C ALA A 28 2.16 8.94 -13.31
N PRO A 29 1.77 8.76 -14.59
CA PRO A 29 1.09 7.55 -15.02
C PRO A 29 1.93 6.31 -14.69
N PHE A 30 1.26 5.22 -14.33
CA PHE A 30 1.93 3.95 -14.15
C PHE A 30 2.33 3.38 -15.52
N ASP A 31 3.59 2.99 -15.66
CA ASP A 31 4.14 2.32 -16.84
C ASP A 31 4.59 0.91 -16.43
N ALA A 32 3.93 -0.11 -16.99
CA ALA A 32 4.20 -1.50 -16.65
C ALA A 32 5.58 -1.98 -17.16
N ASP A 33 6.09 -1.36 -18.24
CA ASP A 33 7.39 -1.69 -18.85
C ASP A 33 8.56 -0.96 -18.16
N SER A 34 8.26 0.01 -17.30
CA SER A 34 9.27 0.73 -16.52
C SER A 34 9.87 -0.14 -15.41
N ASP A 35 11.15 0.09 -15.12
CA ASP A 35 11.84 -0.55 -14.02
C ASP A 35 11.13 -0.25 -12.68
N PRO A 36 11.04 -1.23 -11.74
CA PRO A 36 10.44 -0.98 -10.44
C PRO A 36 11.10 0.16 -9.66
N ASP A 37 10.28 1.06 -9.09
CA ASP A 37 10.79 2.11 -8.22
C ASP A 37 11.46 1.50 -6.97
N LEU A 38 12.64 2.01 -6.63
CA LEU A 38 13.37 1.64 -5.41
C LEU A 38 12.63 2.06 -4.13
N ARG A 39 11.73 3.03 -4.24
CA ARG A 39 10.94 3.56 -3.13
C ARG A 39 9.69 2.70 -2.89
N ILE A 40 9.89 1.53 -2.31
CA ILE A 40 8.80 0.63 -1.90
C ILE A 40 8.40 0.82 -0.43
N SER A 41 7.17 0.46 -0.11
CA SER A 41 6.66 0.31 1.26
C SER A 41 6.16 -1.12 1.49
N ALA A 42 6.44 -1.66 2.67
CA ALA A 42 5.84 -2.90 3.15
C ALA A 42 4.46 -2.59 3.75
N ILE A 43 3.41 -3.07 3.10
CA ILE A 43 2.01 -2.89 3.50
C ILE A 43 1.51 -4.19 4.13
N GLY A 44 1.34 -4.18 5.45
CA GLY A 44 0.83 -5.35 6.18
C GLY A 44 -0.63 -5.66 5.86
N SER A 45 -1.07 -6.90 6.10
CA SER A 45 -2.43 -7.37 5.77
C SER A 45 -3.56 -6.54 6.40
N SER A 46 -3.35 -5.93 7.57
CA SER A 46 -4.33 -5.01 8.18
C SER A 46 -4.49 -3.72 7.38
N SER A 47 -3.39 -3.12 6.92
CA SER A 47 -3.40 -1.94 6.05
C SER A 47 -3.98 -2.25 4.68
N VAL A 48 -3.72 -3.44 4.13
CA VAL A 48 -4.41 -3.94 2.92
C VAL A 48 -5.92 -3.99 3.15
N GLY A 49 -6.37 -4.50 4.30
CA GLY A 49 -7.79 -4.52 4.67
C GLY A 49 -8.42 -3.12 4.65
N LEU A 50 -7.73 -2.12 5.19
CA LEU A 50 -8.16 -0.73 5.10
C LEU A 50 -8.23 -0.25 3.64
N LEU A 51 -7.18 -0.45 2.84
CA LEU A 51 -7.16 -0.03 1.43
C LEU A 51 -8.25 -0.71 0.58
N LYS A 52 -8.66 -1.93 0.94
CA LYS A 52 -9.80 -2.63 0.33
C LYS A 52 -11.12 -1.97 0.69
N GLN A 53 -11.33 -1.59 1.95
CA GLN A 53 -12.52 -0.83 2.38
C GLN A 53 -12.61 0.53 1.68
N LEU A 54 -11.46 1.15 1.46
CA LEU A 54 -11.33 2.41 0.73
C LEU A 54 -11.47 2.27 -0.79
N ASN A 55 -11.67 1.04 -1.31
CA ASN A 55 -11.77 0.73 -2.73
C ASN A 55 -10.51 1.09 -3.57
N VAL A 56 -9.38 1.33 -2.90
CA VAL A 56 -8.09 1.67 -3.51
C VAL A 56 -7.33 0.42 -3.93
N TRP A 57 -7.42 -0.64 -3.13
CA TRP A 57 -6.59 -1.84 -3.28
C TRP A 57 -6.70 -2.54 -4.66
N PRO A 58 -7.90 -2.66 -5.28
CA PRO A 58 -8.00 -3.27 -6.61
C PRO A 58 -7.14 -2.57 -7.67
N ARG A 59 -6.97 -1.23 -7.57
CA ARG A 59 -6.10 -0.46 -8.48
C ARG A 59 -4.62 -0.76 -8.24
N VAL A 60 -4.23 -0.95 -6.98
CA VAL A 60 -2.85 -1.33 -6.62
C VAL A 60 -2.51 -2.70 -7.17
N GLU A 61 -3.41 -3.68 -7.01
CA GLU A 61 -3.25 -5.05 -7.56
C GLU A 61 -3.19 -5.06 -9.09
N ALA A 62 -3.92 -4.16 -9.77
CA ALA A 62 -3.89 -4.04 -11.23
C ALA A 62 -2.61 -3.40 -11.79
N MET A 63 -1.87 -2.64 -10.97
CA MET A 63 -0.61 -2.00 -11.38
C MET A 63 0.59 -2.88 -11.05
N ARG A 64 1.02 -2.89 -9.78
CA ARG A 64 2.14 -3.69 -9.32
C ARG A 64 2.12 -3.85 -7.80
N SER A 65 2.10 -5.10 -7.35
CA SER A 65 2.26 -5.47 -5.94
C SER A 65 2.93 -6.83 -5.82
N ALA A 66 3.72 -7.03 -4.78
CA ALA A 66 4.43 -8.28 -4.55
C ALA A 66 4.10 -8.82 -3.14
N PRO A 67 3.37 -9.93 -2.99
CA PRO A 67 3.06 -10.50 -1.68
C PRO A 67 4.33 -11.03 -1.01
N TYR A 68 4.50 -10.74 0.29
CA TYR A 68 5.55 -11.35 1.11
C TYR A 68 4.93 -12.24 2.17
N ARG A 69 5.49 -13.45 2.31
CA ARG A 69 4.96 -14.50 3.20
C ARG A 69 5.87 -14.82 4.36
N ARG A 70 7.15 -14.41 4.29
CA ARG A 70 8.12 -14.63 5.34
C ARG A 70 8.84 -13.34 5.67
N LEU A 71 9.04 -13.09 6.96
CA LEU A 71 9.86 -12.00 7.45
C LEU A 71 10.79 -12.56 8.51
N GLU A 72 12.08 -12.39 8.31
CA GLU A 72 13.09 -12.83 9.27
C GLU A 72 13.90 -11.63 9.72
N THR A 73 14.06 -11.52 11.03
CA THR A 73 14.96 -10.58 11.66
C THR A 73 15.97 -11.35 12.49
N TRP A 74 17.22 -10.91 12.45
CA TRP A 74 18.30 -11.51 13.21
C TRP A 74 19.10 -10.44 13.93
N GLU A 75 19.50 -10.72 15.17
CA GLU A 75 20.42 -9.90 15.95
C GLU A 75 21.48 -10.81 16.59
N TRP A 76 22.73 -10.71 16.11
CA TRP A 76 23.82 -11.65 16.42
C TRP A 76 23.48 -13.13 16.14
N GLN A 77 24.44 -14.04 16.33
CA GLN A 77 24.33 -15.46 15.94
C GLN A 77 23.19 -16.24 16.63
N THR A 78 22.53 -15.69 17.65
CA THR A 78 21.62 -16.44 18.53
C THR A 78 20.19 -15.89 18.63
N ALA A 79 19.87 -14.71 18.09
CA ALA A 79 18.50 -14.20 18.10
C ALA A 79 17.97 -14.12 16.67
N GLN A 80 17.24 -15.14 16.24
CA GLN A 80 16.50 -15.15 14.97
C GLN A 80 15.01 -15.20 15.29
N VAL A 81 14.24 -14.25 14.77
CA VAL A 81 12.78 -14.27 14.80
C VAL A 81 12.28 -14.39 13.38
N SER A 82 11.61 -15.50 13.09
CA SER A 82 10.96 -15.74 11.80
C SER A 82 9.44 -15.65 11.95
N PHE A 83 8.83 -14.81 11.13
CA PHE A 83 7.39 -14.77 10.92
C PHE A 83 7.08 -15.43 9.58
N ASP A 84 6.16 -16.39 9.59
CA ASP A 84 5.66 -17.08 8.40
C ASP A 84 4.14 -16.90 8.33
N ALA A 85 3.62 -16.50 7.18
CA ALA A 85 2.18 -16.39 6.94
C ALA A 85 1.48 -17.73 7.21
N ALA A 86 2.12 -18.85 6.84
CA ALA A 86 1.56 -20.18 7.02
C ALA A 86 1.37 -20.54 8.51
N SER A 87 2.30 -20.15 9.38
CA SER A 87 2.19 -20.41 10.82
C SER A 87 1.11 -19.57 11.51
N LEU A 88 0.72 -18.45 10.88
CA LEU A 88 -0.37 -17.58 11.31
C LEU A 88 -1.72 -17.90 10.64
N GLY A 89 -1.76 -18.89 9.74
CA GLY A 89 -2.97 -19.22 8.97
C GLY A 89 -3.38 -18.14 7.96
N LEU A 90 -2.43 -17.29 7.54
CA LEU A 90 -2.64 -16.23 6.58
C LEU A 90 -2.09 -16.62 5.19
N PRO A 91 -2.70 -16.16 4.08
CA PRO A 91 -2.16 -16.39 2.74
C PRO A 91 -0.86 -15.62 2.47
N GLU A 92 -0.76 -14.41 3.04
CA GLU A 92 0.43 -13.57 3.06
C GLU A 92 0.47 -12.69 4.32
N LEU A 93 1.68 -12.24 4.68
CA LEU A 93 1.90 -11.27 5.78
C LEU A 93 1.60 -9.83 5.34
N GLY A 94 1.68 -9.58 4.03
CA GLY A 94 1.45 -8.29 3.42
C GLY A 94 2.00 -8.23 2.01
N PHE A 95 2.15 -7.02 1.49
CA PHE A 95 2.64 -6.75 0.14
C PHE A 95 3.73 -5.69 0.14
N MET A 96 4.75 -5.87 -0.68
CA MET A 96 5.65 -4.81 -1.08
C MET A 96 5.02 -4.06 -2.24
N VAL A 97 4.87 -2.75 -2.09
CA VAL A 97 4.22 -1.91 -3.10
C VAL A 97 5.07 -0.66 -3.31
N GLU A 98 5.23 -0.27 -4.57
CA GLU A 98 5.89 0.99 -4.93
C GLU A 98 5.08 2.18 -4.39
N ASN A 99 5.78 3.18 -3.86
CA ASN A 99 5.13 4.37 -3.34
C ASN A 99 4.41 5.16 -4.44
N SER A 100 4.96 5.15 -5.66
CA SER A 100 4.36 5.71 -6.88
C SER A 100 3.00 5.07 -7.18
N VAL A 101 2.93 3.73 -7.13
CA VAL A 101 1.70 2.94 -7.32
C VAL A 101 0.65 3.28 -6.25
N LEU A 102 1.04 3.35 -4.97
CA LEU A 102 0.11 3.74 -3.90
C LEU A 102 -0.42 5.16 -4.10
N GLN A 103 0.45 6.12 -4.40
CA GLN A 103 0.07 7.51 -4.65
C GLN A 103 -0.88 7.60 -5.85
N ARG A 104 -0.59 6.89 -6.94
CA ARG A 104 -1.42 6.85 -8.13
C ARG A 104 -2.80 6.26 -7.84
N ALA A 105 -2.86 5.10 -7.19
CA ALA A 105 -4.12 4.44 -6.85
C ALA A 105 -5.02 5.33 -5.98
N LEU A 106 -4.43 5.99 -4.97
CA LEU A 106 -5.14 6.89 -4.07
C LEU A 106 -5.63 8.14 -4.79
N TRP A 107 -4.81 8.70 -5.67
CA TRP A 107 -5.17 9.86 -6.50
C TRP A 107 -6.32 9.55 -7.45
N GLU A 108 -6.29 8.42 -8.15
CA GLU A 108 -7.37 8.01 -9.05
C GLU A 108 -8.68 7.74 -8.30
N GLU A 109 -8.61 7.14 -7.11
CA GLU A 109 -9.80 6.92 -6.30
C GLU A 109 -10.41 8.25 -5.83
N MET A 110 -9.58 9.19 -5.38
CA MET A 110 -10.04 10.53 -5.03
C MET A 110 -10.73 11.26 -6.19
N GLN A 111 -10.21 11.13 -7.42
CA GLN A 111 -10.86 11.71 -8.59
C GLN A 111 -12.20 11.06 -8.90
N SER A 112 -12.37 9.76 -8.64
CA SER A 112 -13.66 9.08 -8.84
C SER A 112 -14.72 9.45 -7.79
N LEU A 113 -14.29 10.02 -6.65
CA LEU A 113 -15.17 10.49 -5.57
C LEU A 113 -15.53 11.98 -5.70
N ALA A 114 -14.90 12.72 -6.61
CA ALA A 114 -15.11 14.14 -6.87
C ALA A 114 -16.19 14.35 -7.95
#